data_AF-A0A7Z8QJ83-F1
#
_entry.id   AF-A0A7Z8QJ83-F1
#
_cell.length_a   1.000
_cell.length_b   1.000
_cell.length_c   1.000
_cell.angle_alpha   90.00
_cell.angle_beta   90.00
_cell.angle_gamma   90.00
#
_symmetry.space_group_name_H-M   'P 1'
#
loop_
_entity.id
_entity.type
_entity.pdbx_description
1 polymer ?
#
loop_
_entity_poly.entity_id
_entity_poly.type
_entity_poly.pdbx_seq_one_letter_code
_entity_poly.pdbx_strand_id
1 'polypeptide(L)'
;DWQISLRLLETIIPSGADSVRVMEFRNTGQTDTELKNKIQELFDEAKNQWTGVFPDSSSFELSDSHLSVCISSFQDVKLFNSNLLVVDEAFEYLVNKSAKGEKGQFFTPRHVIDMCVQMLNPKRGEYMIDTASGSCGFPVHTIFKLTGHLFTNAEIPEEEKQHVLKIFGIDFDEKTVRVARTLNLIAGDGETNVLHLNTLDFDRWNDKTDDKKWINTYGKGFNRLEKLRSEKDEYKHFNFDILMANPPFAGDIKESRILHQYELGFKENGKAQSKVGRDILFIERNLDFLKPGGRMAIVLPQGRFNNTSDKHIREFIAQHGRILAVIGLHGNSFKPHTGTKTSVLFVQKWDDELCPKVDDYPIFFAVSEKGGKDNSGDYIYVNNGNGQYKLDKNGHLIVDHDLHNHDGELQDGIAEAFIEWAKSEELPFWIGD
;
A
#
# COMPACT_ATOMS: atom_id res chain seq x y z
N ASP A 1 -9.53 -18.96 11.17
CA ASP A 1 -9.99 -17.59 10.84
C ASP A 1 -8.82 -16.62 10.68
N TRP A 2 -8.47 -16.23 9.45
CA TRP A 2 -7.50 -15.16 9.10
C TRP A 2 -5.96 -15.26 9.41
N GLN A 3 -5.17 -16.29 9.14
CA GLN A 3 -5.42 -17.73 8.96
C GLN A 3 -5.18 -18.38 10.33
N ILE A 4 -6.10 -18.09 11.26
CA ILE A 4 -5.90 -18.09 12.72
C ILE A 4 -5.05 -16.88 13.14
N SER A 5 -5.57 -15.72 12.72
CA SER A 5 -5.13 -14.34 13.02
C SER A 5 -3.61 -14.14 12.97
N LEU A 6 -3.00 -14.67 11.91
CA LEU A 6 -1.55 -14.75 11.62
C LEU A 6 -0.71 -15.44 12.69
N ARG A 7 -1.04 -16.71 12.95
CA ARG A 7 -0.55 -17.51 14.10
C ARG A 7 -0.73 -16.78 15.44
N LEU A 8 -1.77 -15.96 15.53
CA LEU A 8 -2.11 -15.09 16.65
C LEU A 8 -1.04 -14.03 16.96
N LEU A 9 -0.48 -13.45 15.90
CA LEU A 9 0.38 -12.25 15.88
C LEU A 9 1.66 -12.28 16.76
N GLU A 10 2.30 -13.35 17.20
CA GLU A 10 2.53 -14.70 16.66
C GLU A 10 2.41 -15.72 17.83
N THR A 11 1.35 -15.61 18.63
CA THR A 11 1.24 -15.88 20.07
C THR A 11 1.81 -14.77 20.98
N ILE A 12 1.47 -13.51 20.63
CA ILE A 12 1.54 -12.30 21.49
C ILE A 12 2.98 -11.87 21.84
N ILE A 13 3.49 -10.84 21.16
CA ILE A 13 4.92 -10.41 21.12
C ILE A 13 5.47 -9.93 22.50
N PRO A 14 6.67 -10.40 22.90
CA PRO A 14 7.54 -9.69 23.86
C PRO A 14 9.01 -9.61 23.42
N SER A 15 9.72 -8.51 23.74
CA SER A 15 11.18 -8.42 23.55
C SER A 15 11.96 -7.83 24.74
N GLY A 16 12.28 -8.68 25.71
CA GLY A 16 13.54 -8.60 26.45
C GLY A 16 14.43 -9.74 25.98
N ALA A 17 15.69 -9.47 25.65
CA ALA A 17 16.50 -10.26 24.70
C ALA A 17 16.93 -11.70 25.11
N ASP A 18 16.46 -12.25 26.24
CA ASP A 18 17.09 -13.40 26.91
C ASP A 18 16.17 -14.59 27.30
N SER A 19 14.91 -14.68 26.84
CA SER A 19 14.01 -15.81 27.24
C SER A 19 13.50 -16.69 26.09
N VAL A 20 13.73 -18.00 26.20
CA VAL A 20 13.17 -19.03 25.31
C VAL A 20 11.73 -19.34 25.74
N ARG A 21 10.75 -19.11 24.87
CA ARG A 21 9.32 -19.42 25.10
C ARG A 21 8.88 -20.64 24.29
N VAL A 22 7.94 -21.42 24.84
CA VAL A 22 7.29 -22.54 24.14
C VAL A 22 6.21 -21.99 23.21
N MET A 23 6.14 -22.47 21.97
CA MET A 23 5.09 -22.07 21.02
C MET A 23 3.73 -22.63 21.46
N GLU A 24 2.90 -21.77 22.05
CA GLU A 24 1.59 -22.14 22.59
C GLU A 24 0.57 -22.44 21.49
N PHE A 25 0.69 -21.76 20.35
CA PHE A 25 -0.13 -22.00 19.18
C PHE A 25 0.36 -23.29 18.47
N ARG A 26 -0.06 -24.47 18.97
CA ARG A 26 0.32 -25.81 18.50
C ARG A 26 -0.70 -26.88 18.92
N ASN A 27 -0.88 -27.93 18.11
CA ASN A 27 -1.57 -29.15 18.53
C ASN A 27 -0.60 -30.03 19.35
N THR A 28 -0.90 -30.22 20.63
CA THR A 28 -0.08 -30.96 21.59
C THR A 28 -0.65 -32.34 21.94
N GLY A 29 -1.58 -32.87 21.13
CA GLY A 29 -2.20 -34.19 21.32
C GLY A 29 -3.41 -34.20 22.27
N GLN A 30 -3.92 -33.02 22.63
CA GLN A 30 -5.20 -32.86 23.33
C GLN A 30 -6.40 -33.14 22.40
N THR A 31 -7.61 -33.21 22.95
CA THR A 31 -8.83 -33.37 22.14
C THR A 31 -9.11 -32.15 21.27
N ASP A 32 -9.86 -32.34 20.18
CA ASP A 32 -10.20 -31.26 19.24
C ASP A 32 -10.91 -30.08 19.93
N THR A 33 -11.76 -30.35 20.92
CA THR A 33 -12.48 -29.32 21.71
C THR A 33 -11.55 -28.59 22.68
N GLU A 34 -10.64 -29.28 23.36
CA GLU A 34 -9.63 -28.64 24.22
C GLU A 34 -8.69 -27.75 23.39
N LEU A 35 -8.28 -28.23 22.21
CA LEU A 35 -7.49 -27.43 21.28
C LEU A 35 -8.28 -26.19 20.85
N LYS A 36 -9.54 -26.32 20.43
CA LYS A 36 -10.38 -25.19 20.04
C LYS A 36 -10.50 -24.14 21.14
N ASN A 37 -10.71 -24.55 22.39
CA ASN A 37 -10.80 -23.62 23.53
C ASN A 37 -9.49 -22.85 23.72
N LYS A 38 -8.35 -23.54 23.75
CA LYS A 38 -7.01 -22.92 23.82
C LYS A 38 -6.78 -21.90 22.69
N ILE A 39 -7.22 -22.22 21.46
CA ILE A 39 -7.07 -21.33 20.31
C ILE A 39 -8.01 -20.13 20.38
N GLN A 40 -9.22 -20.31 20.93
CA GLN A 40 -10.18 -19.24 21.16
C GLN A 40 -9.68 -18.28 22.24
N GLU A 41 -9.12 -18.77 23.35
CA GLU A 41 -8.52 -17.94 24.42
C GLU A 41 -7.40 -17.04 23.86
N LEU A 42 -6.43 -17.63 23.15
CA LEU A 42 -5.34 -16.88 22.50
C LEU A 42 -5.86 -15.87 21.45
N PHE A 43 -7.01 -16.15 20.82
CA PHE A 43 -7.68 -15.20 19.92
C PHE A 43 -8.37 -14.06 20.66
N ASP A 44 -9.03 -14.34 21.78
CA ASP A 44 -9.63 -13.31 22.62
C ASP A 44 -8.57 -12.38 23.23
N GLU A 45 -7.39 -12.91 23.61
CA GLU A 45 -6.23 -12.09 24.00
C GLU A 45 -5.72 -11.20 22.85
N ALA A 46 -5.55 -11.76 21.65
CA ALA A 46 -5.14 -10.98 20.48
C ALA A 46 -6.17 -9.90 20.08
N LYS A 47 -7.48 -10.15 20.24
CA LYS A 47 -8.53 -9.14 20.05
C LYS A 47 -8.42 -7.98 21.03
N ASN A 48 -8.12 -8.27 22.29
CA ASN A 48 -7.95 -7.26 23.34
C ASN A 48 -6.69 -6.41 23.14
N GLN A 49 -5.59 -7.01 22.67
CA GLN A 49 -4.36 -6.27 22.35
C GLN A 49 -4.51 -5.40 21.09
N TRP A 50 -5.13 -5.93 20.04
CA TRP A 50 -5.17 -5.31 18.70
C TRP A 50 -6.59 -4.86 18.32
N THR A 51 -7.09 -3.87 19.07
CA THR A 51 -8.50 -3.45 18.99
C THR A 51 -8.94 -3.02 17.59
N GLY A 52 -10.07 -3.58 17.16
CA GLY A 52 -10.73 -3.29 15.90
C GLY A 52 -10.04 -3.86 14.64
N VAL A 53 -8.96 -4.64 14.77
CA VAL A 53 -8.48 -5.48 13.67
C VAL A 53 -9.50 -6.59 13.42
N PHE A 54 -9.89 -7.28 14.48
CA PHE A 54 -10.91 -8.33 14.50
C PHE A 54 -12.23 -7.82 15.11
N PRO A 55 -13.39 -8.41 14.78
CA PRO A 55 -14.65 -8.06 15.44
C PRO A 55 -14.66 -8.56 16.88
N ASP A 56 -15.15 -7.76 17.84
CA ASP A 56 -15.23 -8.17 19.26
C ASP A 56 -15.97 -9.51 19.43
N SER A 57 -17.07 -9.68 18.68
CA SER A 57 -17.92 -10.88 18.66
C SER A 57 -17.41 -12.02 17.78
N SER A 58 -16.21 -11.96 17.19
CA SER A 58 -15.73 -13.05 16.33
C SER A 58 -15.19 -14.23 17.14
N SER A 59 -15.52 -15.42 16.69
CA SER A 59 -15.04 -16.72 17.16
C SER A 59 -14.76 -17.64 15.97
N PHE A 60 -14.15 -18.80 16.21
CA PHE A 60 -13.91 -19.79 15.15
C PHE A 60 -15.21 -20.51 14.76
N GLU A 61 -15.75 -20.20 13.57
CA GLU A 61 -16.94 -20.86 13.00
C GLU A 61 -16.67 -22.31 12.57
N LEU A 62 -15.41 -22.71 12.47
CA LEU A 62 -14.99 -24.08 12.14
C LEU A 62 -15.43 -25.08 13.23
N SER A 63 -15.85 -26.27 12.79
CA SER A 63 -16.00 -27.42 13.69
C SER A 63 -14.64 -27.80 14.28
N ASP A 64 -14.67 -28.32 15.50
CA ASP A 64 -13.48 -28.59 16.32
C ASP A 64 -12.45 -29.45 15.55
N SER A 65 -12.91 -30.49 14.86
CA SER A 65 -12.10 -31.37 14.01
C SER A 65 -11.47 -30.66 12.80
N HIS A 66 -12.20 -29.76 12.12
CA HIS A 66 -11.64 -29.00 11.00
C HIS A 66 -10.63 -27.96 11.49
N LEU A 67 -10.89 -27.32 12.64
CA LEU A 67 -9.94 -26.42 13.27
C LEU A 67 -8.66 -27.17 13.65
N SER A 68 -8.77 -28.37 14.23
CA SER A 68 -7.64 -29.23 14.59
C SER A 68 -6.76 -29.60 13.39
N VAL A 69 -7.36 -29.91 12.24
CA VAL A 69 -6.63 -30.12 10.97
C VAL A 69 -5.91 -28.84 10.53
N CYS A 70 -6.60 -27.69 10.50
CA CYS A 70 -5.97 -26.41 10.15
C CYS A 70 -4.81 -26.06 11.09
N ILE A 71 -4.97 -26.25 12.40
CA ILE A 71 -3.91 -26.02 13.38
C ILE A 71 -2.69 -26.87 13.07
N SER A 72 -2.91 -28.17 12.85
CA SER A 72 -1.84 -29.13 12.61
C SER A 72 -1.08 -28.83 11.32
N SER A 73 -1.74 -28.29 10.28
CA SER A 73 -1.09 -27.84 9.04
C SER A 73 -0.24 -26.57 9.19
N PHE A 74 -0.63 -25.64 10.08
CA PHE A 74 0.05 -24.35 10.21
C PHE A 74 1.07 -24.29 11.38
N GLN A 75 1.12 -25.28 12.29
CA GLN A 75 1.85 -25.17 13.56
C GLN A 75 3.38 -25.16 13.48
N ASP A 76 3.92 -25.52 12.32
CA ASP A 76 5.35 -25.51 12.04
C ASP A 76 5.73 -24.41 11.04
N VAL A 77 4.79 -23.50 10.74
CA VAL A 77 4.97 -22.33 9.86
C VAL A 77 5.21 -21.09 10.71
N LYS A 78 6.38 -20.47 10.53
CA LYS A 78 6.68 -19.12 11.04
C LYS A 78 6.16 -18.07 10.06
N LEU A 79 5.76 -16.90 10.56
CA LEU A 79 5.28 -15.78 9.72
C LEU A 79 6.09 -14.49 9.95
N PHE A 80 6.60 -14.26 11.17
CA PHE A 80 7.49 -13.13 11.47
C PHE A 80 8.93 -13.49 11.12
N ASN A 81 9.75 -12.51 10.70
CA ASN A 81 11.06 -12.75 10.08
C ASN A 81 11.00 -13.76 8.91
N SER A 82 9.82 -13.91 8.28
CA SER A 82 9.62 -14.75 7.10
C SER A 82 9.51 -13.84 5.88
N ASN A 83 9.67 -14.44 4.69
CA ASN A 83 9.60 -13.69 3.44
C ASN A 83 8.30 -12.90 3.36
N LEU A 84 8.42 -11.57 3.22
CA LEU A 84 7.28 -10.69 2.96
C LEU A 84 6.47 -11.26 1.79
N LEU A 85 7.12 -11.92 0.79
CA LEU A 85 6.49 -12.55 -0.38
C LEU A 85 5.46 -13.58 0.03
N VAL A 86 5.83 -14.50 0.93
CA VAL A 86 4.91 -15.51 1.45
C VAL A 86 3.75 -14.86 2.21
N VAL A 87 4.01 -13.76 2.93
CA VAL A 87 2.98 -13.03 3.68
C VAL A 87 1.99 -12.35 2.73
N ASP A 88 2.41 -11.46 1.82
CA ASP A 88 1.45 -10.84 0.89
C ASP A 88 0.89 -11.82 -0.13
N GLU A 89 1.62 -12.82 -0.64
CA GLU A 89 1.03 -13.82 -1.55
C GLU A 89 -0.10 -14.59 -0.86
N ALA A 90 0.08 -14.93 0.43
CA ALA A 90 -0.99 -15.53 1.22
C ALA A 90 -2.18 -14.56 1.39
N PHE A 91 -1.94 -13.27 1.63
CA PHE A 91 -3.01 -12.26 1.71
C PHE A 91 -3.70 -12.00 0.36
N GLU A 92 -2.95 -11.82 -0.72
CA GLU A 92 -3.38 -11.66 -2.10
C GLU A 92 -4.27 -12.85 -2.49
N TYR A 93 -3.81 -14.08 -2.25
CA TYR A 93 -4.60 -15.29 -2.49
C TYR A 93 -5.92 -15.33 -1.71
N LEU A 94 -5.92 -14.94 -0.43
CA LEU A 94 -7.12 -14.87 0.41
C LEU A 94 -8.11 -13.81 -0.07
N VAL A 95 -7.64 -12.59 -0.33
CA VAL A 95 -8.46 -11.46 -0.79
C VAL A 95 -9.06 -11.79 -2.16
N ASN A 96 -8.26 -12.23 -3.12
CA ASN A 96 -8.69 -12.57 -4.48
C ASN A 96 -9.79 -13.63 -4.54
N LYS A 97 -9.71 -14.67 -3.70
CA LYS A 97 -10.74 -15.73 -3.65
C LYS A 97 -12.12 -15.19 -3.28
N SER A 98 -12.18 -14.06 -2.57
CA SER A 98 -13.43 -13.38 -2.18
C SER A 98 -13.79 -12.16 -3.03
N ALA A 99 -12.89 -11.69 -3.90
CA ALA A 99 -12.99 -10.42 -4.62
C ALA A 99 -13.16 -10.56 -6.15
N LYS A 100 -13.53 -11.74 -6.66
CA LYS A 100 -13.71 -11.97 -8.11
C LYS A 100 -14.69 -10.98 -8.76
N GLY A 101 -14.16 -10.04 -9.55
CA GLY A 101 -14.80 -9.50 -10.74
C GLY A 101 -15.35 -8.07 -10.69
N GLU A 102 -15.87 -7.58 -9.56
CA GLU A 102 -16.77 -6.40 -9.61
C GLU A 102 -16.15 -5.04 -9.23
N LYS A 103 -15.08 -4.99 -8.43
CA LYS A 103 -14.60 -3.72 -7.83
C LYS A 103 -13.45 -3.02 -8.54
N GLY A 104 -12.68 -3.72 -9.39
CA GLY A 104 -11.53 -3.15 -10.09
C GLY A 104 -10.36 -2.73 -9.18
N GLN A 105 -10.34 -3.19 -7.92
CA GLN A 105 -9.19 -3.11 -7.02
C GLN A 105 -8.21 -4.22 -7.40
N PHE A 106 -6.93 -3.88 -7.58
CA PHE A 106 -5.89 -4.79 -8.01
C PHE A 106 -4.69 -4.71 -7.07
N PHE A 107 -4.08 -5.86 -6.75
CA PHE A 107 -2.84 -5.87 -5.96
C PHE A 107 -1.69 -5.27 -6.78
N THR A 108 -0.87 -4.42 -6.16
CA THR A 108 0.30 -3.81 -6.81
C THR A 108 1.50 -4.76 -6.69
N PRO A 109 2.12 -5.22 -7.80
CA PRO A 109 3.29 -6.09 -7.73
C PRO A 109 4.45 -5.39 -7.02
N ARG A 110 5.20 -6.10 -6.20
CA ARG A 110 6.21 -5.46 -5.34
C ARG A 110 7.33 -4.76 -6.05
N HIS A 111 7.86 -5.34 -7.12
CA HIS A 111 8.89 -4.67 -7.91
C HIS A 111 8.41 -3.31 -8.45
N VAL A 112 7.08 -3.10 -8.60
CA VAL A 112 6.48 -1.79 -8.89
C VAL A 112 6.42 -0.93 -7.63
N ILE A 113 6.02 -1.48 -6.47
CA ILE A 113 6.02 -0.77 -5.18
C ILE A 113 7.42 -0.28 -4.81
N ASP A 114 8.40 -1.18 -4.82
CA ASP A 114 9.81 -0.92 -4.51
C ASP A 114 10.40 0.12 -5.46
N MET A 115 10.13 0.02 -6.77
CA MET A 115 10.51 1.07 -7.73
C MET A 115 9.93 2.44 -7.36
N CYS A 116 8.64 2.54 -7.02
CA CYS A 116 8.04 3.81 -6.59
C CYS A 116 8.66 4.34 -5.30
N VAL A 117 8.83 3.50 -4.28
CA VAL A 117 9.43 3.85 -2.98
C VAL A 117 10.89 4.26 -3.15
N GLN A 118 11.65 3.59 -4.01
CA GLN A 118 13.01 3.98 -4.34
C GLN A 118 13.01 5.34 -5.04
N MET A 119 12.31 5.49 -6.17
CA MET A 119 12.31 6.73 -6.98
C MET A 119 11.84 7.96 -6.20
N LEU A 120 10.82 7.84 -5.33
CA LEU A 120 10.36 8.92 -4.46
C LEU A 120 11.24 9.19 -3.24
N ASN A 121 12.17 8.30 -2.89
CA ASN A 121 13.14 8.50 -1.80
C ASN A 121 12.54 9.01 -0.46
N PRO A 122 11.62 8.28 0.21
CA PRO A 122 11.10 8.68 1.51
C PRO A 122 12.19 8.94 2.55
N LYS A 123 12.10 10.08 3.23
CA LYS A 123 13.02 10.53 4.27
C LYS A 123 12.40 10.42 5.67
N ARG A 124 13.26 10.25 6.67
CA ARG A 124 12.86 10.28 8.08
C ARG A 124 12.22 11.62 8.42
N GLY A 125 10.96 11.59 8.84
CA GLY A 125 10.20 12.77 9.26
C GLY A 125 9.19 13.30 8.24
N GLU A 126 9.21 12.82 7.00
CA GLU A 126 8.17 13.08 6.00
C GLU A 126 6.87 12.32 6.32
N TYR A 127 5.74 12.87 5.85
CA TYR A 127 4.43 12.25 5.90
C TYR A 127 4.09 11.60 4.55
N MET A 128 3.73 10.32 4.59
CA MET A 128 3.36 9.52 3.42
C MET A 128 1.91 9.04 3.55
N ILE A 129 1.17 9.04 2.44
CA ILE A 129 -0.16 8.42 2.36
C ILE A 129 -0.35 7.56 1.11
N ASP A 130 -1.12 6.49 1.25
CA ASP A 130 -1.80 5.82 0.15
C ASP A 130 -3.31 6.04 0.24
N THR A 131 -3.88 6.68 -0.77
CA THR A 131 -5.31 7.07 -0.84
C THR A 131 -6.22 5.98 -1.39
N ALA A 132 -5.68 4.86 -1.87
CA ALA A 132 -6.41 3.70 -2.37
C ALA A 132 -5.70 2.42 -1.91
N SER A 133 -5.53 2.31 -0.59
CA SER A 133 -4.37 1.60 -0.03
C SER A 133 -4.36 0.09 -0.17
N GLY A 134 -5.49 -0.54 -0.49
CA GLY A 134 -5.52 -1.98 -0.66
C GLY A 134 -5.03 -2.69 0.61
N SER A 135 -4.09 -3.63 0.45
CA SER A 135 -3.41 -4.30 1.56
C SER A 135 -2.29 -3.47 2.22
N CYS A 136 -2.17 -2.17 1.93
CA CYS A 136 -1.11 -1.27 2.39
C CYS A 136 0.32 -1.64 1.94
N GLY A 137 0.47 -2.12 0.70
CA GLY A 137 1.79 -2.40 0.11
C GLY A 137 2.73 -1.19 0.10
N PHE A 138 2.29 -0.03 -0.39
CA PHE A 138 3.13 1.19 -0.39
C PHE A 138 3.49 1.66 1.03
N PRO A 139 2.56 1.74 2.02
CA PRO A 139 2.90 1.97 3.41
C PRO A 139 3.94 1.01 4.00
N VAL A 140 3.76 -0.31 3.88
CA VAL A 140 4.67 -1.33 4.45
C VAL A 140 6.08 -1.21 3.87
N HIS A 141 6.19 -1.02 2.55
CA HIS A 141 7.50 -0.83 1.91
C HIS A 141 8.15 0.51 2.26
N THR A 142 7.35 1.56 2.53
CA THR A 142 7.86 2.85 3.03
C THR A 142 8.41 2.69 4.46
N ILE A 143 7.74 1.93 5.33
CA ILE A 143 8.25 1.58 6.67
C ILE A 143 9.62 0.92 6.54
N PHE A 144 9.71 -0.15 5.74
CA PHE A 144 10.96 -0.89 5.53
C PHE A 144 12.10 0.01 5.03
N LYS A 145 11.82 0.93 4.11
CA LYS A 145 12.82 1.88 3.59
C LYS A 145 13.39 2.81 4.68
N LEU A 146 12.60 3.14 5.72
CA LEU A 146 13.00 4.06 6.80
C LEU A 146 13.64 3.37 8.01
N THR A 147 13.23 2.14 8.33
CA THR A 147 13.74 1.34 9.45
C THR A 147 14.89 0.41 9.05
N GLY A 148 15.01 0.06 7.77
CA GLY A 148 15.98 -0.90 7.25
C GLY A 148 15.73 -2.35 7.66
N HIS A 149 14.64 -2.64 8.40
CA HIS A 149 14.29 -3.97 8.86
C HIS A 149 12.77 -4.21 8.82
N LEU A 150 12.39 -5.45 8.54
CA LEU A 150 11.01 -5.90 8.46
C LEU A 150 10.73 -6.96 9.52
N PHE A 151 9.56 -6.84 10.17
CA PHE A 151 8.96 -7.91 10.98
C PHE A 151 9.90 -8.53 12.02
N THR A 152 10.67 -7.71 12.73
CA THR A 152 11.41 -8.16 13.92
C THR A 152 10.41 -8.32 15.06
N ASN A 153 10.62 -9.32 15.92
CA ASN A 153 9.79 -9.50 17.13
C ASN A 153 10.21 -8.51 18.25
N ALA A 154 10.91 -7.42 17.91
CA ALA A 154 11.40 -6.41 18.83
C ALA A 154 10.45 -5.21 18.88
N GLU A 155 10.32 -4.57 20.03
CA GLU A 155 9.71 -3.24 20.10
C GLU A 155 10.51 -2.25 19.23
N ILE A 156 9.83 -1.58 18.31
CA ILE A 156 10.45 -0.53 17.49
C ILE A 156 10.88 0.62 18.40
N PRO A 157 12.14 1.11 18.30
CA PRO A 157 12.62 2.24 19.08
C PRO A 157 11.69 3.45 18.94
N GLU A 158 11.46 4.18 20.04
CA GLU A 158 10.52 5.32 20.05
C GLU A 158 10.90 6.41 19.02
N GLU A 159 12.18 6.54 18.66
CA GLU A 159 12.64 7.39 17.56
C GLU A 159 12.08 6.94 16.19
N GLU A 160 12.19 5.64 15.88
CA GLU A 160 11.69 5.10 14.61
C GLU A 160 10.17 5.11 14.55
N LYS A 161 9.51 4.84 15.68
CA LYS A 161 8.06 4.93 15.83
C LYS A 161 7.52 6.32 15.48
N GLN A 162 8.24 7.40 15.80
CA GLN A 162 7.88 8.76 15.38
C GLN A 162 7.94 8.98 13.86
N HIS A 163 8.70 8.17 13.12
CA HIS A 163 8.70 8.18 11.65
C HIS A 163 7.58 7.27 11.10
N VAL A 164 7.40 6.08 11.67
CA VAL A 164 6.37 5.13 11.19
C VAL A 164 4.96 5.70 11.39
N LEU A 165 4.68 6.38 12.51
CA LEU A 165 3.41 7.05 12.78
C LEU A 165 3.08 8.23 11.83
N LYS A 166 3.93 8.52 10.83
CA LYS A 166 3.70 9.51 9.76
C LYS A 166 3.26 8.87 8.43
N ILE A 167 3.15 7.55 8.37
CA ILE A 167 2.73 6.79 7.20
C ILE A 167 1.24 6.45 7.36
N PHE A 168 0.43 6.61 6.30
CA PHE A 168 -1.03 6.49 6.35
C PHE A 168 -1.59 5.66 5.18
N GLY A 169 -2.77 5.08 5.37
CA GLY A 169 -3.53 4.42 4.31
C GLY A 169 -5.03 4.69 4.42
N ILE A 170 -5.72 4.83 3.28
CA ILE A 170 -7.19 4.91 3.22
C ILE A 170 -7.69 3.90 2.19
N ASP A 171 -8.67 3.08 2.57
CA ASP A 171 -9.46 2.27 1.63
C ASP A 171 -10.95 2.24 2.05
N PHE A 172 -11.84 2.07 1.06
CA PHE A 172 -13.28 2.06 1.27
C PHE A 172 -13.86 0.66 1.53
N ASP A 173 -13.08 -0.41 1.33
CA ASP A 173 -13.48 -1.79 1.65
C ASP A 173 -12.98 -2.23 3.03
N GLU A 174 -13.92 -2.50 3.93
CA GLU A 174 -13.60 -2.89 5.32
C GLU A 174 -12.74 -4.16 5.42
N LYS A 175 -12.89 -5.14 4.52
CA LYS A 175 -12.08 -6.38 4.58
C LYS A 175 -10.63 -6.07 4.24
N THR A 176 -10.44 -5.28 3.19
CA THR A 176 -9.15 -4.80 2.71
C THR A 176 -8.44 -3.96 3.76
N VAL A 177 -9.15 -3.00 4.39
CA VAL A 177 -8.62 -2.20 5.52
C VAL A 177 -8.15 -3.08 6.67
N ARG A 178 -8.86 -4.16 7.01
CA ARG A 178 -8.45 -5.05 8.11
C ARG A 178 -7.18 -5.84 7.79
N VAL A 179 -7.05 -6.32 6.55
CA VAL A 179 -5.82 -6.98 6.07
C VAL A 179 -4.64 -6.00 6.18
N ALA A 180 -4.79 -4.80 5.61
CA ALA A 180 -3.81 -3.73 5.68
C ALA A 180 -3.45 -3.35 7.13
N ARG A 181 -4.45 -3.20 8.01
CA ARG A 181 -4.20 -2.93 9.44
C ARG A 181 -3.38 -4.02 10.09
N THR A 182 -3.63 -5.28 9.75
CA THR A 182 -2.87 -6.40 10.32
C THR A 182 -1.44 -6.41 9.79
N LEU A 183 -1.24 -6.19 8.49
CA LEU A 183 0.08 -6.04 7.88
C LEU A 183 0.91 -4.90 8.50
N ASN A 184 0.34 -3.71 8.65
CA ASN A 184 1.01 -2.58 9.30
C ASN A 184 1.36 -2.86 10.77
N LEU A 185 0.53 -3.58 11.52
CA LEU A 185 0.83 -3.96 12.90
C LEU A 185 2.01 -4.94 12.99
N ILE A 186 2.07 -5.94 12.12
CA ILE A 186 3.21 -6.86 12.02
C ILE A 186 4.46 -6.09 11.59
N ALA A 187 4.34 -5.14 10.66
CA ALA A 187 5.41 -4.23 10.24
C ALA A 187 5.84 -3.21 11.31
N GLY A 188 5.14 -3.16 12.44
CA GLY A 188 5.53 -2.38 13.62
C GLY A 188 4.97 -0.97 13.72
N ASP A 189 3.92 -0.61 12.97
CA ASP A 189 3.24 0.70 13.05
C ASP A 189 2.70 1.00 14.47
N GLY A 190 2.37 -0.04 15.24
CA GLY A 190 2.03 0.06 16.67
C GLY A 190 0.67 0.70 16.98
N GLU A 191 0.21 1.68 16.18
CA GLU A 191 -1.10 2.32 16.33
C GLU A 191 -1.92 2.43 15.03
N THR A 192 -1.49 1.75 13.96
CA THR A 192 -2.21 1.53 12.70
C THR A 192 -2.91 2.74 12.07
N ASN A 193 -2.20 3.48 11.22
CA ASN A 193 -2.74 4.63 10.49
C ASN A 193 -3.56 4.28 9.22
N VAL A 194 -4.25 3.13 9.21
CA VAL A 194 -5.07 2.70 8.07
C VAL A 194 -6.56 2.86 8.38
N LEU A 195 -7.26 3.65 7.57
CA LEU A 195 -8.60 4.17 7.86
C LEU A 195 -9.65 3.69 6.87
N HIS A 196 -10.82 3.29 7.38
CA HIS A 196 -11.97 2.89 6.55
C HIS A 196 -12.83 4.11 6.15
N LEU A 197 -12.41 4.81 5.09
CA LEU A 197 -13.03 6.02 4.55
C LEU A 197 -13.16 5.93 3.03
N ASN A 198 -14.06 6.71 2.42
CA ASN A 198 -14.14 6.83 0.97
C ASN A 198 -13.36 8.07 0.53
N THR A 199 -12.18 7.89 -0.06
CA THR A 199 -11.30 8.98 -0.47
C THR A 199 -11.98 9.97 -1.43
N LEU A 200 -12.80 9.47 -2.36
CA LEU A 200 -13.49 10.33 -3.34
C LEU A 200 -14.72 11.04 -2.77
N ASP A 201 -15.28 10.57 -1.64
CA ASP A 201 -16.49 11.13 -1.01
C ASP A 201 -16.18 11.72 0.38
N PHE A 202 -15.25 12.67 0.41
CA PHE A 202 -14.70 13.25 1.65
C PHE A 202 -15.68 14.12 2.43
N ASP A 203 -16.63 14.75 1.73
CA ASP A 203 -17.78 15.48 2.29
C ASP A 203 -18.61 14.62 3.28
N ARG A 204 -18.61 13.29 3.10
CA ARG A 204 -19.33 12.33 3.96
C ARG A 204 -18.47 11.60 4.99
N TRP A 205 -17.26 12.08 5.28
CA TRP A 205 -16.46 11.43 6.34
C TRP A 205 -17.12 11.55 7.71
N ASN A 206 -17.76 12.68 8.01
CA ASN A 206 -18.50 12.90 9.27
C ASN A 206 -19.60 11.85 9.50
N ASP A 207 -20.30 11.40 8.45
CA ASP A 207 -21.31 10.32 8.51
C ASP A 207 -20.77 9.01 9.11
N LYS A 208 -19.46 8.77 9.03
CA LYS A 208 -18.77 7.62 9.63
C LYS A 208 -18.02 7.96 10.92
N THR A 209 -17.37 9.11 10.99
CA THR A 209 -16.43 9.44 12.08
C THR A 209 -17.13 9.75 13.40
N ASP A 210 -18.43 10.04 13.39
CA ASP A 210 -19.25 10.21 14.60
C ASP A 210 -19.66 8.87 15.27
N ASP A 211 -19.51 7.73 14.58
CA ASP A 211 -19.86 6.43 15.14
C ASP A 211 -18.85 5.97 16.20
N LYS A 212 -19.33 5.61 17.39
CA LYS A 212 -18.47 5.22 18.52
C LYS A 212 -17.61 3.99 18.23
N LYS A 213 -18.10 3.02 17.45
CA LYS A 213 -17.34 1.81 17.10
C LYS A 213 -16.24 2.15 16.08
N TRP A 214 -16.53 3.04 15.13
CA TRP A 214 -15.54 3.61 14.23
C TRP A 214 -14.46 4.39 15.01
N ILE A 215 -14.84 5.30 15.91
CA ILE A 215 -13.89 6.06 16.75
C ILE A 215 -12.98 5.14 17.57
N ASN A 216 -13.54 4.11 18.22
CA ASN A 216 -12.74 3.13 18.97
C ASN A 216 -11.72 2.37 18.11
N THR A 217 -12.02 2.21 16.81
CA THR A 217 -11.21 1.43 15.85
C THR A 217 -10.15 2.28 15.15
N TYR A 218 -10.52 3.50 14.74
CA TYR A 218 -9.75 4.35 13.82
C TYR A 218 -9.38 5.72 14.40
N GLY A 219 -9.98 6.13 15.52
CA GLY A 219 -9.90 7.49 16.05
C GLY A 219 -8.48 7.99 16.35
N LYS A 220 -7.56 7.13 16.79
CA LYS A 220 -6.15 7.51 16.99
C LYS A 220 -5.48 7.94 15.68
N GLY A 221 -5.62 7.14 14.62
CA GLY A 221 -5.08 7.45 13.29
C GLY A 221 -5.80 8.63 12.64
N PHE A 222 -7.12 8.71 12.81
CA PHE A 222 -7.91 9.84 12.31
C PHE A 222 -7.50 11.17 12.96
N ASN A 223 -7.36 11.21 14.29
CA ASN A 223 -6.86 12.37 15.03
C ASN A 223 -5.43 12.80 14.62
N ARG A 224 -4.65 11.92 13.97
CA ARG A 224 -3.36 12.27 13.35
C ARG A 224 -3.55 12.82 11.94
N LEU A 225 -4.36 12.17 11.10
CA LEU A 225 -4.72 12.64 9.75
C LEU A 225 -5.34 14.05 9.79
N GLU A 226 -6.24 14.30 10.75
CA GLU A 226 -6.90 15.58 10.97
C GLU A 226 -5.95 16.75 11.23
N LYS A 227 -4.74 16.49 11.76
CA LYS A 227 -3.69 17.50 12.00
C LYS A 227 -2.91 17.85 10.72
N LEU A 228 -3.07 17.06 9.65
CA LEU A 228 -2.42 17.28 8.37
C LEU A 228 -3.32 18.00 7.36
N ARG A 229 -4.56 18.36 7.72
CA ARG A 229 -5.41 19.21 6.86
C ARG A 229 -4.73 20.54 6.60
N SER A 230 -4.84 21.05 5.37
CA SER A 230 -4.36 22.38 5.02
C SER A 230 -5.26 23.48 5.57
N GLU A 231 -6.58 23.23 5.63
CA GLU A 231 -7.57 24.14 6.22
C GLU A 231 -8.35 23.48 7.37
N LYS A 232 -8.84 24.31 8.30
CA LYS A 232 -9.61 23.81 9.44
C LYS A 232 -10.99 23.34 8.99
N ASP A 233 -11.43 22.20 9.51
CA ASP A 233 -12.76 21.61 9.28
C ASP A 233 -13.06 21.21 7.81
N GLU A 234 -12.06 21.21 6.91
CA GLU A 234 -12.17 20.76 5.52
C GLU A 234 -11.43 19.42 5.30
N TYR A 235 -12.06 18.45 4.62
CA TYR A 235 -11.38 17.20 4.23
C TYR A 235 -10.90 17.17 2.77
N LYS A 236 -10.87 18.30 2.06
CA LYS A 236 -10.31 18.33 0.70
C LYS A 236 -8.78 18.36 0.77
N HIS A 237 -8.18 19.42 1.31
CA HIS A 237 -6.73 19.60 1.19
C HIS A 237 -5.94 19.06 2.40
N PHE A 238 -4.83 18.38 2.13
CA PHE A 238 -3.89 17.91 3.15
C PHE A 238 -2.44 18.26 2.80
N ASN A 239 -1.56 18.16 3.79
CA ASN A 239 -0.16 18.53 3.72
C ASN A 239 0.78 17.30 3.75
N PHE A 240 0.55 16.30 2.90
CA PHE A 240 1.47 15.16 2.78
C PHE A 240 2.68 15.47 1.90
N ASP A 241 3.86 15.04 2.34
CA ASP A 241 5.11 15.14 1.57
C ASP A 241 5.14 14.14 0.41
N ILE A 242 4.59 12.94 0.64
CA ILE A 242 4.62 11.80 -0.30
C ILE A 242 3.23 11.20 -0.44
N LEU A 243 2.85 10.86 -1.68
CA LEU A 243 1.69 10.02 -1.95
C LEU A 243 2.03 8.89 -2.92
N MET A 244 1.68 7.65 -2.59
CA MET A 244 1.79 6.53 -3.52
C MET A 244 0.48 5.78 -3.56
N ALA A 245 -0.10 5.56 -4.75
CA ALA A 245 -1.42 4.96 -4.87
C ALA A 245 -1.60 4.13 -6.16
N ASN A 246 -2.38 3.06 -6.05
CA ASN A 246 -2.88 2.27 -7.18
C ASN A 246 -4.43 2.29 -7.18
N PRO A 247 -5.06 3.40 -7.63
CA PRO A 247 -6.51 3.55 -7.60
C PRO A 247 -7.23 2.56 -8.53
N PRO A 248 -8.50 2.21 -8.25
CA PRO A 248 -9.25 1.27 -9.06
C PRO A 248 -9.47 1.78 -10.50
N PHE A 249 -8.97 1.02 -11.49
CA PHE A 249 -9.01 1.41 -12.91
C PHE A 249 -10.40 1.34 -13.55
N ALA A 250 -11.39 0.77 -12.84
CA ALA A 250 -12.71 0.48 -13.38
C ALA A 250 -13.85 1.10 -12.56
N GLY A 251 -14.89 1.53 -13.27
CA GLY A 251 -16.08 2.17 -12.73
C GLY A 251 -16.07 3.69 -12.90
N ASP A 252 -17.25 4.23 -13.21
CA ASP A 252 -17.49 5.68 -13.21
C ASP A 252 -18.14 6.11 -11.89
N ILE A 253 -17.80 7.29 -11.40
CA ILE A 253 -18.64 8.07 -10.48
C ILE A 253 -19.70 8.81 -11.30
N LYS A 254 -20.95 8.82 -10.84
CA LYS A 254 -22.12 9.44 -11.52
C LYS A 254 -22.86 10.43 -10.61
N GLU A 255 -22.56 10.38 -9.32
CA GLU A 255 -23.16 11.15 -8.26
C GLU A 255 -22.72 12.61 -8.37
N SER A 256 -23.61 13.50 -8.85
CA SER A 256 -23.27 14.91 -9.09
C SER A 256 -22.73 15.63 -7.83
N ARG A 257 -23.17 15.24 -6.62
CA ARG A 257 -22.61 15.77 -5.36
C ARG A 257 -21.11 15.48 -5.22
N ILE A 258 -20.64 14.32 -5.68
CA ILE A 258 -19.22 13.97 -5.69
C ILE A 258 -18.53 14.70 -6.84
N LEU A 259 -19.08 14.62 -8.06
CA LEU A 259 -18.46 15.22 -9.24
C LEU A 259 -18.26 16.74 -9.09
N HIS A 260 -19.19 17.46 -8.45
CA HIS A 260 -19.06 18.90 -8.26
C HIS A 260 -17.97 19.33 -7.25
N GLN A 261 -17.33 18.39 -6.54
CA GLN A 261 -16.17 18.70 -5.67
C GLN A 261 -14.85 18.76 -6.44
N TYR A 262 -14.85 18.31 -7.70
CA TYR A 262 -13.64 18.11 -8.52
C TYR A 262 -13.67 18.95 -9.79
N GLU A 263 -12.57 19.59 -10.15
CA GLU A 263 -12.38 20.27 -11.44
C GLU A 263 -12.50 19.30 -12.61
N LEU A 264 -11.90 18.10 -12.50
CA LEU A 264 -12.06 17.02 -13.47
C LEU A 264 -13.50 16.46 -13.51
N GLY A 265 -14.35 16.86 -12.55
CA GLY A 265 -15.80 16.68 -12.57
C GLY A 265 -16.53 17.55 -13.62
N PHE A 266 -15.85 18.52 -14.23
CA PHE A 266 -16.39 19.43 -15.25
C PHE A 266 -15.68 19.26 -16.60
N LYS A 267 -16.28 19.83 -17.65
CA LYS A 267 -15.69 19.96 -18.99
C LYS A 267 -15.05 21.33 -19.13
N GLU A 268 -14.17 21.51 -20.12
CA GLU A 268 -13.55 22.79 -20.51
C GLU A 268 -14.55 23.95 -20.67
N ASN A 269 -15.82 23.67 -21.02
CA ASN A 269 -16.88 24.68 -21.14
C ASN A 269 -17.67 24.93 -19.83
N GLY A 270 -17.14 24.53 -18.67
CA GLY A 270 -17.74 24.72 -17.34
C GLY A 270 -18.96 23.85 -17.05
N LYS A 271 -19.38 22.96 -17.95
CA LYS A 271 -20.51 22.05 -17.70
C LYS A 271 -20.06 20.81 -16.95
N ALA A 272 -20.77 20.46 -15.88
CA ALA A 272 -20.54 19.22 -15.14
C ALA A 272 -20.62 17.99 -16.06
N GLN A 273 -19.76 17.01 -15.82
CA GLN A 273 -19.80 15.72 -16.50
C GLN A 273 -20.94 14.86 -15.91
N SER A 274 -21.56 14.02 -16.73
CA SER A 274 -22.61 13.09 -16.26
C SER A 274 -22.03 11.82 -15.63
N LYS A 275 -20.75 11.53 -15.90
CA LYS A 275 -19.96 10.46 -15.31
C LYS A 275 -18.47 10.73 -15.50
N VAL A 276 -17.63 10.35 -14.55
CA VAL A 276 -16.16 10.46 -14.64
C VAL A 276 -15.52 9.17 -14.11
N GLY A 277 -14.45 8.69 -14.75
CA GLY A 277 -13.72 7.51 -14.28
C GLY A 277 -13.13 7.73 -12.89
N ARG A 278 -13.20 6.72 -12.01
CA ARG A 278 -12.63 6.82 -10.66
C ARG A 278 -11.15 7.16 -10.68
N ASP A 279 -10.41 6.49 -11.56
CA ASP A 279 -8.98 6.72 -11.81
C ASP A 279 -8.65 8.18 -12.16
N ILE A 280 -9.54 8.86 -12.91
CA ILE A 280 -9.40 10.29 -13.24
C ILE A 280 -9.55 11.15 -11.98
N LEU A 281 -10.60 10.93 -11.18
CA LEU A 281 -10.84 11.72 -9.97
C LEU A 281 -9.75 11.49 -8.91
N PHE A 282 -9.14 10.29 -8.87
CA PHE A 282 -7.99 10.04 -8.02
C PHE A 282 -6.74 10.86 -8.40
N ILE A 283 -6.59 11.34 -9.63
CA ILE A 283 -5.48 12.22 -10.02
C ILE A 283 -5.57 13.56 -9.29
N GLU A 284 -6.73 14.22 -9.40
CA GLU A 284 -7.01 15.47 -8.68
C GLU A 284 -6.99 15.24 -7.18
N ARG A 285 -7.67 14.19 -6.70
CA ARG A 285 -7.71 13.89 -5.27
C ARG A 285 -6.32 13.71 -4.68
N ASN A 286 -5.41 13.04 -5.38
CA ASN A 286 -4.05 12.84 -4.89
C ASN A 286 -3.23 14.13 -4.89
N LEU A 287 -3.47 15.04 -5.84
CA LEU A 287 -2.89 16.38 -5.82
C LEU A 287 -3.46 17.24 -4.69
N ASP A 288 -4.73 17.08 -4.29
CA ASP A 288 -5.31 17.76 -3.11
C ASP A 288 -4.62 17.35 -1.80
N PHE A 289 -4.21 16.07 -1.68
CA PHE A 289 -3.55 15.53 -0.49
C PHE A 289 -2.08 15.95 -0.33
N LEU A 290 -1.42 16.34 -1.42
CA LEU A 290 -0.02 16.78 -1.38
C LEU A 290 0.10 18.23 -0.90
N LYS A 291 1.07 18.49 -0.01
CA LYS A 291 1.57 19.85 0.23
C LYS A 291 2.25 20.41 -1.03
N PRO A 292 2.37 21.75 -1.19
CA PRO A 292 3.29 22.34 -2.16
C PRO A 292 4.69 21.73 -2.07
N GLY A 293 5.28 21.33 -3.21
CA GLY A 293 6.59 20.71 -3.29
C GLY A 293 6.61 19.22 -2.94
N GLY A 294 5.50 18.70 -2.40
CA GLY A 294 5.28 17.26 -2.18
C GLY A 294 5.20 16.49 -3.51
N ARG A 295 5.42 15.18 -3.44
CA ARG A 295 5.64 14.32 -4.61
C ARG A 295 4.80 13.04 -4.58
N MET A 296 4.35 12.57 -5.74
CA MET A 296 3.55 11.35 -5.83
C MET A 296 4.00 10.39 -6.93
N ALA A 297 3.66 9.12 -6.74
CA ALA A 297 3.66 8.08 -7.77
C ALA A 297 2.27 7.45 -7.84
N ILE A 298 1.60 7.56 -8.99
CA ILE A 298 0.24 7.02 -9.19
C ILE A 298 0.24 6.01 -10.35
N VAL A 299 -0.27 4.81 -10.08
CA VAL A 299 -0.45 3.77 -11.11
C VAL A 299 -1.77 4.03 -11.84
N LEU A 300 -1.72 4.12 -13.17
CA LEU A 300 -2.90 4.36 -14.01
C LEU A 300 -2.88 3.50 -15.28
N PRO A 301 -4.04 3.30 -15.94
CA PRO A 301 -4.09 2.72 -17.28
C PRO A 301 -3.27 3.57 -18.28
N GLN A 302 -2.45 2.92 -19.13
CA GLN A 302 -1.56 3.64 -20.05
C GLN A 302 -2.32 4.65 -20.95
N GLY A 303 -3.59 4.35 -21.26
CA GLY A 303 -4.49 5.22 -22.03
C GLY A 303 -4.53 6.68 -21.55
N ARG A 304 -4.41 6.94 -20.24
CA ARG A 304 -4.43 8.31 -19.69
C ARG A 304 -3.28 9.17 -20.21
N PHE A 305 -2.14 8.54 -20.52
CA PHE A 305 -0.92 9.22 -20.93
C PHE A 305 -0.83 9.46 -22.44
N ASN A 306 -1.55 8.69 -23.27
CA ASN A 306 -1.42 8.76 -24.73
C ASN A 306 -2.72 8.98 -25.51
N ASN A 307 -3.91 8.73 -24.94
CA ASN A 307 -5.17 8.96 -25.66
C ASN A 307 -5.37 10.46 -25.94
N THR A 308 -5.84 10.79 -27.15
CA THR A 308 -6.17 12.18 -27.55
C THR A 308 -7.36 12.74 -26.76
N SER A 309 -8.34 11.90 -26.41
CA SER A 309 -9.48 12.28 -25.55
C SER A 309 -9.05 12.76 -24.16
N ASP A 310 -7.94 12.24 -23.67
CA ASP A 310 -7.48 12.39 -22.29
C ASP A 310 -6.44 13.53 -22.17
N LYS A 311 -6.32 14.37 -23.21
CA LYS A 311 -5.45 15.55 -23.25
C LYS A 311 -5.70 16.49 -22.07
N HIS A 312 -6.97 16.76 -21.77
CA HIS A 312 -7.39 17.62 -20.66
C HIS A 312 -6.87 17.14 -19.28
N ILE A 313 -6.72 15.83 -19.07
CA ILE A 313 -6.15 15.25 -17.84
C ILE A 313 -4.66 15.60 -17.73
N ARG A 314 -3.91 15.49 -18.84
CA ARG A 314 -2.48 15.83 -18.88
C ARG A 314 -2.24 17.33 -18.69
N GLU A 315 -3.12 18.16 -19.26
CA GLU A 315 -3.08 19.61 -19.06
C GLU A 315 -3.40 19.98 -17.60
N PHE A 316 -4.40 19.35 -17.00
CA PHE A 316 -4.70 19.50 -15.56
C PHE A 316 -3.50 19.11 -14.68
N ILE A 317 -2.85 17.97 -14.94
CA ILE A 317 -1.65 17.55 -14.20
C ILE A 317 -0.54 18.59 -14.33
N ALA A 318 -0.20 19.01 -15.56
CA ALA A 318 0.88 19.99 -15.79
C ALA A 318 0.58 21.37 -15.19
N GLN A 319 -0.70 21.76 -15.08
CA GLN A 319 -1.10 22.98 -14.38
C GLN A 319 -0.80 22.92 -12.87
N HIS A 320 -0.89 21.74 -12.26
CA HIS A 320 -0.80 21.52 -10.81
C HIS A 320 0.54 20.94 -10.30
N GLY A 321 1.35 20.32 -11.16
CA GLY A 321 2.70 19.88 -10.80
C GLY A 321 3.63 19.60 -11.98
N ARG A 322 4.94 19.54 -11.68
CA ARG A 322 5.99 19.06 -12.60
C ARG A 322 5.80 17.56 -12.80
N ILE A 323 5.59 17.11 -14.03
CA ILE A 323 5.69 15.68 -14.35
C ILE A 323 7.18 15.30 -14.27
N LEU A 324 7.53 14.40 -13.35
CA LEU A 324 8.90 13.95 -13.17
C LEU A 324 9.22 12.79 -14.11
N ALA A 325 8.33 11.79 -14.14
CA ALA A 325 8.53 10.60 -14.95
C ALA A 325 7.22 9.93 -15.38
N VAL A 326 7.28 9.19 -16.49
CA VAL A 326 6.22 8.26 -16.93
C VAL A 326 6.86 6.91 -17.24
N ILE A 327 6.58 5.92 -16.39
CA ILE A 327 7.17 4.58 -16.48
C ILE A 327 6.13 3.60 -17.04
N GLY A 328 6.29 3.18 -18.29
CA GLY A 328 5.44 2.19 -18.94
C GLY A 328 5.71 0.78 -18.41
N LEU A 329 4.74 0.16 -17.73
CA LEU A 329 4.94 -1.18 -17.17
C LEU A 329 4.70 -2.27 -18.22
N HIS A 330 5.35 -3.42 -18.04
CA HIS A 330 5.17 -4.57 -18.92
C HIS A 330 3.73 -5.13 -18.81
N GLY A 331 3.18 -5.65 -19.92
CA GLY A 331 1.78 -6.08 -20.00
C GLY A 331 1.38 -7.25 -19.09
N ASN A 332 2.35 -7.95 -18.50
CA ASN A 332 2.11 -9.04 -17.54
C ASN A 332 2.20 -8.62 -16.07
N SER A 333 2.70 -7.41 -15.73
CA SER A 333 2.97 -7.04 -14.33
C SER A 333 1.76 -7.20 -13.43
N PHE A 334 0.57 -6.77 -13.89
CA PHE A 334 -0.69 -6.88 -13.16
C PHE A 334 -1.50 -8.15 -13.44
N LYS A 335 -0.95 -9.16 -14.13
CA LYS A 335 -1.61 -10.47 -14.25
C LYS A 335 -1.56 -11.24 -12.92
N PRO A 336 -2.51 -12.17 -12.67
CA PRO A 336 -3.67 -12.49 -13.51
C PRO A 336 -4.83 -11.48 -13.42
N HIS A 337 -4.71 -10.44 -12.57
CA HIS A 337 -5.80 -9.52 -12.22
C HIS A 337 -6.34 -8.70 -13.39
N THR A 338 -5.44 -8.14 -14.20
CA THR A 338 -5.82 -7.35 -15.36
C THR A 338 -4.78 -7.47 -16.48
N GLY A 339 -5.27 -7.51 -17.72
CA GLY A 339 -4.44 -7.39 -18.93
C GLY A 339 -4.34 -5.95 -19.45
N THR A 340 -4.94 -4.97 -18.76
CA THR A 340 -4.78 -3.55 -19.09
C THR A 340 -3.32 -3.17 -18.87
N LYS A 341 -2.65 -2.69 -19.92
CA LYS A 341 -1.30 -2.14 -19.78
C LYS A 341 -1.35 -0.85 -18.96
N THR A 342 -0.54 -0.80 -17.91
CA THR A 342 -0.47 0.30 -16.94
C THR A 342 0.80 1.10 -17.11
N SER A 343 0.86 2.26 -16.46
CA SER A 343 2.09 3.04 -16.30
C SER A 343 2.05 3.75 -14.96
N VAL A 344 3.23 4.04 -14.40
CA VAL A 344 3.35 4.86 -13.19
C VAL A 344 3.69 6.29 -13.60
N LEU A 345 2.89 7.24 -13.14
CA LEU A 345 3.16 8.67 -13.28
C LEU A 345 3.79 9.19 -12.00
N PHE A 346 4.93 9.86 -12.12
CA PHE A 346 5.59 10.57 -11.04
C PHE A 346 5.37 12.09 -11.22
N VAL A 347 4.92 12.77 -10.17
CA VAL A 347 4.63 14.22 -10.19
C VAL A 347 5.17 14.86 -8.91
N GLN A 348 5.74 16.06 -9.02
CA GLN A 348 5.98 16.95 -7.88
C GLN A 348 5.04 18.15 -7.97
N LYS A 349 4.26 18.42 -6.93
CA LYS A 349 3.34 19.56 -6.88
C LYS A 349 4.14 20.87 -6.93
N TRP A 350 3.68 21.84 -7.72
CA TRP A 350 4.38 23.13 -7.86
C TRP A 350 4.52 23.84 -6.50
N ASP A 351 5.63 24.54 -6.31
CA ASP A 351 5.98 25.27 -5.09
C ASP A 351 7.05 26.32 -5.35
N ASP A 352 7.03 27.45 -4.64
CA ASP A 352 7.90 28.59 -4.95
C ASP A 352 9.39 28.32 -4.62
N GLU A 353 9.70 27.35 -3.75
CA GLU A 353 11.07 27.03 -3.33
C GLU A 353 11.55 25.66 -3.86
N LEU A 354 10.77 24.59 -3.63
CA LEU A 354 11.17 23.20 -3.89
C LEU A 354 10.84 22.74 -5.31
N CYS A 355 9.87 23.36 -5.99
CA CYS A 355 9.52 23.00 -7.36
C CYS A 355 8.95 24.21 -8.11
N PRO A 356 9.78 25.23 -8.44
CA PRO A 356 9.30 26.44 -9.10
C PRO A 356 8.62 26.12 -10.43
N LYS A 357 7.47 26.77 -10.68
CA LYS A 357 6.70 26.53 -11.90
C LYS A 357 7.41 27.10 -13.13
N VAL A 358 7.68 26.23 -14.10
CA VAL A 358 8.30 26.55 -15.38
C VAL A 358 7.52 25.92 -16.54
N ASP A 359 7.53 26.59 -17.71
CA ASP A 359 6.76 26.16 -18.88
C ASP A 359 7.37 24.96 -19.61
N ASP A 360 8.70 24.82 -19.58
CA ASP A 360 9.45 23.73 -20.21
C ASP A 360 10.39 23.10 -19.19
N TYR A 361 10.44 21.77 -19.16
CA TYR A 361 11.24 20.96 -18.25
C TYR A 361 11.38 19.53 -18.79
N PRO A 362 12.51 18.86 -18.56
CA PRO A 362 12.68 17.46 -18.97
C PRO A 362 11.81 16.54 -18.10
N ILE A 363 11.32 15.48 -18.74
CA ILE A 363 10.53 14.40 -18.15
C ILE A 363 11.24 13.08 -18.45
N PHE A 364 11.45 12.26 -17.42
CA PHE A 364 12.05 10.94 -17.58
C PHE A 364 11.03 9.92 -18.13
N PHE A 365 11.36 9.24 -19.22
CA PHE A 365 10.53 8.17 -19.81
C PHE A 365 11.30 6.87 -19.84
N ALA A 366 10.68 5.80 -19.34
CA ALA A 366 11.19 4.43 -19.48
C ALA A 366 10.05 3.44 -19.70
N VAL A 367 10.38 2.26 -20.23
CA VAL A 367 9.44 1.16 -20.43
C VAL A 367 10.08 -0.13 -19.93
N SER A 368 9.34 -0.86 -19.09
CA SER A 368 9.72 -2.19 -18.63
C SER A 368 9.50 -3.22 -19.73
N GLU A 369 10.57 -3.94 -20.05
CA GLU A 369 10.60 -5.12 -20.91
C GLU A 369 10.33 -6.41 -20.11
N LYS A 370 10.64 -6.42 -18.80
CA LYS A 370 10.48 -7.57 -17.90
C LYS A 370 9.47 -7.32 -16.77
N GLY A 371 8.25 -7.81 -16.95
CA GLY A 371 7.17 -7.66 -15.97
C GLY A 371 7.17 -8.58 -14.75
N GLY A 372 8.25 -9.33 -14.47
CA GLY A 372 8.32 -10.28 -13.35
C GLY A 372 7.36 -11.47 -13.40
N LYS A 373 6.48 -11.55 -14.42
CA LYS A 373 5.40 -12.53 -14.53
C LYS A 373 5.21 -13.05 -15.95
N ASP A 374 4.80 -14.31 -16.04
CA ASP A 374 4.49 -14.99 -17.29
C ASP A 374 3.12 -14.57 -17.86
N ASN A 375 2.66 -15.26 -18.91
CA ASN A 375 1.36 -14.97 -19.52
C ASN A 375 0.16 -15.43 -18.69
N SER A 376 0.36 -16.38 -17.77
CA SER A 376 -0.63 -16.91 -16.82
C SER A 376 -0.80 -15.96 -15.62
N GLY A 377 0.23 -15.19 -15.29
CA GLY A 377 0.31 -14.31 -14.13
C GLY A 377 1.18 -14.88 -13.00
N ASP A 378 1.87 -16.00 -13.24
CA ASP A 378 2.78 -16.63 -12.30
C ASP A 378 4.14 -15.92 -12.32
N TYR A 379 4.79 -15.78 -11.15
CA TYR A 379 6.08 -15.11 -11.05
C TYR A 379 7.20 -15.88 -11.77
N ILE A 380 8.03 -15.14 -12.51
CA ILE A 380 9.27 -15.63 -13.12
C ILE A 380 10.40 -15.31 -12.15
N TYR A 381 11.17 -16.31 -11.76
CA TYR A 381 12.28 -16.16 -10.82
C TYR A 381 13.64 -16.34 -11.49
N VAL A 382 14.64 -15.57 -11.05
CA VAL A 382 16.02 -15.64 -11.55
C VAL A 382 16.62 -17.01 -11.24
N ASN A 383 17.31 -17.62 -12.21
CA ASN A 383 18.02 -18.89 -12.03
C ASN A 383 19.49 -18.64 -11.65
N ASN A 384 20.05 -19.47 -10.76
CA ASN A 384 21.46 -19.39 -10.34
C ASN A 384 22.45 -20.13 -11.27
N GLY A 385 21.98 -20.62 -12.43
CA GLY A 385 22.78 -21.36 -13.42
C GLY A 385 22.88 -22.86 -13.16
N ASN A 386 22.60 -23.31 -11.92
CA ASN A 386 22.65 -24.72 -11.52
C ASN A 386 21.26 -25.38 -11.53
N GLY A 387 20.25 -24.75 -12.14
CA GLY A 387 18.87 -25.24 -12.16
C GLY A 387 18.08 -24.94 -10.87
N GLN A 388 18.63 -24.15 -9.96
CA GLN A 388 17.94 -23.63 -8.77
C GLN A 388 17.65 -22.14 -8.93
N TYR A 389 16.67 -21.63 -8.21
CA TYR A 389 16.39 -20.20 -8.17
C TYR A 389 17.41 -19.44 -7.32
N LYS A 390 17.69 -18.19 -7.70
CA LYS A 390 18.52 -17.27 -6.94
C LYS A 390 17.72 -16.75 -5.73
N LEU A 391 18.40 -16.68 -4.58
CA LEU A 391 17.84 -16.14 -3.34
C LEU A 391 18.55 -14.85 -2.95
N ASP A 392 17.82 -13.91 -2.34
CA ASP A 392 18.38 -12.71 -1.72
C ASP A 392 19.14 -13.04 -0.41
N LYS A 393 19.72 -12.01 0.21
CA LYS A 393 20.39 -12.07 1.53
C LYS A 393 19.54 -12.63 2.68
N ASN A 394 18.20 -12.69 2.53
CA ASN A 394 17.24 -13.18 3.51
C ASN A 394 16.71 -14.60 3.15
N GLY A 395 17.12 -15.18 2.02
CA GLY A 395 16.63 -16.48 1.54
C GLY A 395 15.37 -16.41 0.67
N HIS A 396 15.04 -15.26 0.10
CA HIS A 396 13.83 -15.01 -0.69
C HIS A 396 14.08 -15.18 -2.19
N LEU A 397 13.13 -15.78 -2.93
CA LEU A 397 13.19 -15.90 -4.38
C LEU A 397 13.20 -14.52 -5.06
N ILE A 398 14.20 -14.26 -5.91
CA ILE A 398 14.32 -13.01 -6.66
C ILE A 398 13.53 -13.10 -7.97
N VAL A 399 12.60 -12.16 -8.18
CA VAL A 399 11.76 -12.07 -9.38
C VAL A 399 12.56 -11.46 -10.55
N ASP A 400 12.42 -12.00 -11.76
CA ASP A 400 13.11 -11.51 -12.96
C ASP A 400 12.39 -10.29 -13.56
N HIS A 401 12.82 -9.10 -13.14
CA HIS A 401 12.31 -7.81 -13.61
C HIS A 401 13.44 -6.82 -13.92
N ASP A 402 13.08 -5.65 -14.45
CA ASP A 402 14.00 -4.55 -14.84
C ASP A 402 13.68 -3.21 -14.15
N LEU A 403 12.76 -3.20 -13.18
CA LEU A 403 12.32 -1.97 -12.51
C LEU A 403 13.34 -1.39 -11.52
N HIS A 404 14.11 -2.23 -10.82
CA HIS A 404 15.16 -1.85 -9.87
C HIS A 404 16.15 -3.00 -9.66
N ASN A 405 17.33 -2.72 -9.08
CA ASN A 405 18.44 -3.67 -8.98
C ASN A 405 18.36 -4.68 -7.81
N HIS A 406 17.30 -4.62 -6.99
CA HIS A 406 17.09 -5.50 -5.81
C HIS A 406 18.35 -5.61 -4.91
N ASP A 407 18.81 -4.50 -4.33
CA ASP A 407 20.03 -4.42 -3.49
C ASP A 407 21.31 -4.94 -4.20
N GLY A 408 21.37 -4.82 -5.53
CA GLY A 408 22.48 -5.31 -6.36
C GLY A 408 22.39 -6.80 -6.73
N GLU A 409 21.27 -7.48 -6.43
CA GLU A 409 21.03 -8.86 -6.86
C GLU A 409 20.58 -8.98 -8.33
N LEU A 410 20.11 -7.88 -8.91
CA LEU A 410 19.81 -7.70 -10.33
C LEU A 410 20.75 -6.64 -10.93
N GLN A 411 20.65 -6.42 -12.24
CA GLN A 411 21.30 -5.27 -12.89
C GLN A 411 20.55 -3.97 -12.57
N ASP A 412 21.25 -2.84 -12.64
CA ASP A 412 20.64 -1.51 -12.51
C ASP A 412 19.51 -1.33 -13.54
N GLY A 413 18.36 -0.91 -13.05
CA GLY A 413 17.10 -0.85 -13.78
C GLY A 413 16.56 0.57 -13.89
N ILE A 414 15.24 0.65 -14.06
CA ILE A 414 14.53 1.92 -14.27
C ILE A 414 14.68 2.87 -13.07
N ALA A 415 14.61 2.35 -11.84
CA ALA A 415 14.76 3.15 -10.63
C ALA A 415 16.15 3.78 -10.55
N GLU A 416 17.22 3.00 -10.74
CA GLU A 416 18.60 3.50 -10.68
C GLU A 416 18.88 4.55 -11.77
N ALA A 417 18.43 4.31 -13.00
CA ALA A 417 18.54 5.27 -14.10
C ALA A 417 17.77 6.58 -13.83
N PHE A 418 16.59 6.50 -13.20
CA PHE A 418 15.85 7.68 -12.74
C PHE A 418 16.61 8.43 -11.64
N ILE A 419 17.28 7.72 -10.73
CA ILE A 419 18.04 8.33 -9.61
C ILE A 419 19.25 9.11 -10.12
N GLU A 420 19.97 8.59 -11.12
CA GLU A 420 21.04 9.33 -11.79
C GLU A 420 20.51 10.60 -12.48
N TRP A 421 19.41 10.46 -13.24
CA TRP A 421 18.75 11.59 -13.89
C TRP A 421 18.26 12.64 -12.89
N ALA A 422 17.56 12.23 -11.83
CA ALA A 422 17.02 13.10 -10.80
C ALA A 422 18.10 13.91 -10.06
N LYS A 423 19.29 13.34 -9.89
CA LYS A 423 20.46 14.05 -9.36
C LYS A 423 21.03 15.07 -10.36
N SER A 424 21.06 14.74 -11.65
CA SER A 424 21.51 15.67 -12.70
C SER A 424 20.52 16.82 -12.96
N GLU A 425 19.23 16.60 -12.70
CA GLU A 425 18.14 17.58 -12.78
C GLU A 425 17.90 18.36 -11.49
N GLU A 426 18.82 18.20 -10.52
CA GLU A 426 18.81 18.86 -9.22
C GLU A 426 17.47 18.75 -8.45
N LEU A 427 16.81 17.58 -8.49
CA LEU A 427 15.57 17.36 -7.73
C LEU A 427 15.85 17.37 -6.21
N PRO A 428 15.11 18.16 -5.41
CA PRO A 428 15.51 18.47 -4.02
C PRO A 428 15.40 17.29 -3.06
N PHE A 429 14.65 16.25 -3.40
CA PHE A 429 14.57 15.00 -2.63
C PHE A 429 15.67 13.99 -3.00
N TRP A 430 16.60 14.37 -3.88
CA TRP A 430 17.79 13.60 -4.29
C TRP A 430 19.13 14.33 -4.10
N ILE A 431 19.11 15.63 -3.77
CA ILE A 431 20.28 16.38 -3.31
C ILE A 431 20.16 16.61 -1.79
N GLY A 432 21.26 16.45 -1.05
CA GLY A 432 21.37 16.94 0.33
C GLY A 432 21.30 15.89 1.44
N ASP A 433 21.54 14.60 1.12
CA ASP A 433 22.03 13.63 2.11
C ASP A 433 23.57 13.74 2.24
#